data_AF-B8JK52-F1
#
_entry.id   AF-B8JK52-F1
#
_cell.length_a   1.000
_cell.length_b   1.000
_cell.length_c   1.000
_cell.angle_alpha   90.00
_cell.angle_beta   90.00
_cell.angle_gamma   90.00
#
_symmetry.space_group_name_H-M   'P 1'
#
loop_
_entity.id
_entity.type
_entity.pdbx_description
1 polymer ?
#
loop_
_entity_poly.entity_id
_entity_poly.type
_entity_poly.pdbx_seq_one_letter_code
_entity_poly.pdbx_strand_id
1 'polypeptide(L)'
;MCISTAFEGNLLDSYFVDLVIEKPLRIHHHSVPVFIPLEKIAAAHLQTDVQRFLFRLWEYLNAYAGRKYQADQLESDFCDVLTGPLQRNALCNLLSFTYKVEQRCQTFSFSARLLYEDPTAALPTNVTVTRPGVEASSPPWEEHRASHQMLFRTKPLHKVFASFSKETEKLHLNLVS
;
A
#
# COMPACT_ATOMS: atom_id res chain seq x y z
N MET A 1 -24.98 -9.49 -3.79
CA MET A 1 -23.83 -10.28 -3.25
C MET A 1 -22.90 -9.35 -2.50
N CYS A 2 -22.33 -9.76 -1.37
CA CYS A 2 -21.41 -8.94 -0.56
C CYS A 2 -19.98 -9.51 -0.62
N ILE A 3 -18.99 -8.65 -0.79
CA ILE A 3 -17.56 -8.95 -0.88
C ILE A 3 -16.86 -8.16 0.22
N SER A 4 -16.48 -8.86 1.28
CA SER A 4 -15.70 -8.28 2.37
C SER A 4 -14.20 -8.34 2.05
N THR A 5 -13.48 -7.29 2.40
CA THR A 5 -12.03 -7.19 2.23
C THR A 5 -11.32 -7.30 3.58
N ALA A 6 -10.09 -7.80 3.56
CA ALA A 6 -9.27 -7.94 4.75
C ALA A 6 -7.78 -7.75 4.42
N PHE A 7 -7.05 -7.23 5.40
CA PHE A 7 -5.61 -7.06 5.30
C PHE A 7 -4.93 -7.36 6.63
N GLU A 8 -3.96 -8.28 6.61
CA GLU A 8 -3.20 -8.72 7.78
C GLU A 8 -4.04 -9.05 9.02
N GLY A 9 -5.15 -9.77 8.82
CA GLY A 9 -6.05 -10.19 9.89
C GLY A 9 -7.10 -9.16 10.29
N ASN A 10 -7.06 -7.94 9.74
CA ASN A 10 -8.07 -6.91 9.98
C ASN A 10 -9.15 -6.98 8.91
N LEU A 11 -10.41 -7.02 9.34
CA LEU A 11 -11.56 -6.84 8.44
C LEU A 11 -11.65 -5.36 8.05
N LEU A 12 -11.78 -5.09 6.76
CA LEU A 12 -11.86 -3.75 6.19
C LEU A 12 -13.27 -3.49 5.61
N ASP A 13 -13.34 -2.67 4.56
CA ASP A 13 -14.58 -2.32 3.88
C ASP A 13 -15.22 -3.53 3.19
N SER A 14 -16.54 -3.44 2.98
CA SER A 14 -17.31 -4.41 2.22
C SER A 14 -18.02 -3.76 1.05
N TYR A 15 -18.03 -4.45 -0.08
CA TYR A 15 -18.60 -3.97 -1.34
C TYR A 15 -19.74 -4.89 -1.77
N PHE A 16 -20.76 -4.35 -2.42
CA PHE A 16 -21.86 -5.16 -2.94
C PHE A 16 -21.96 -5.10 -4.46
N VAL A 17 -22.43 -6.20 -5.03
CA VAL A 17 -22.81 -6.32 -6.45
C VAL A 17 -24.13 -7.08 -6.52
N ASP A 18 -25.14 -6.44 -7.09
CA ASP A 18 -26.46 -7.02 -7.31
C ASP A 18 -26.53 -7.56 -8.74
N LEU A 19 -26.89 -8.85 -8.84
CA LEU A 19 -26.99 -9.55 -10.12
C LEU A 19 -28.45 -9.86 -10.42
N VAL A 20 -28.88 -9.56 -11.65
CA VAL A 20 -30.15 -10.04 -12.20
C VAL A 20 -29.91 -11.45 -12.73
N ILE A 21 -30.61 -12.44 -12.16
CA ILE A 21 -30.51 -13.85 -12.54
C ILE A 21 -31.41 -14.13 -13.75
N GLU A 22 -31.09 -13.45 -14.84
CA GLU A 22 -31.64 -13.68 -16.18
C GLU A 22 -30.50 -14.15 -17.11
N LYS A 23 -30.83 -14.66 -18.29
CA LYS A 23 -29.81 -14.96 -19.32
C LYS A 23 -29.87 -13.87 -20.40
N PRO A 24 -28.78 -13.12 -20.63
CA PRO A 24 -27.50 -13.12 -19.92
C PRO A 24 -27.59 -12.51 -18.52
N LEU A 25 -26.68 -12.91 -17.62
CA LEU A 25 -26.58 -12.33 -16.27
C LEU A 25 -26.21 -10.84 -16.38
N ARG A 26 -26.81 -9.99 -15.57
CA ARG A 26 -26.56 -8.53 -15.60
C ARG A 26 -26.25 -8.00 -14.22
N ILE A 27 -25.31 -7.05 -14.14
CA ILE A 27 -25.07 -6.26 -12.94
C ILE A 27 -26.14 -5.15 -12.91
N HIS A 28 -26.90 -5.08 -11.83
CA HIS A 28 -27.96 -4.08 -11.65
C HIS A 28 -27.44 -2.87 -10.86
N HIS A 29 -26.93 -3.11 -9.65
CA HIS A 29 -26.38 -2.08 -8.75
C HIS A 29 -25.09 -2.60 -8.11
N HIS A 30 -24.17 -1.70 -7.76
CA HIS A 30 -22.97 -2.06 -7.03
C HIS A 30 -22.39 -0.87 -6.26
N SER A 31 -21.56 -1.14 -5.25
CA SER A 31 -20.71 -0.13 -4.59
C SER A 31 -19.24 -0.18 -5.01
N VAL A 32 -18.91 -1.00 -6.02
CA VAL A 32 -17.53 -1.11 -6.54
C VAL A 32 -17.02 0.27 -7.00
N PRO A 33 -15.85 0.74 -6.53
CA PRO A 33 -15.31 2.03 -6.93
C PRO A 33 -15.04 2.12 -8.44
N VAL A 34 -15.27 3.31 -9.03
CA VAL A 34 -15.24 3.54 -10.49
C VAL A 34 -13.89 3.23 -11.17
N PHE A 35 -12.79 3.22 -10.42
CA PHE A 35 -11.46 2.91 -10.94
C PHE A 35 -11.15 1.39 -10.96
N ILE A 36 -12.01 0.57 -10.35
CA ILE A 36 -11.91 -0.89 -10.43
C ILE A 36 -12.58 -1.33 -11.73
N PRO A 37 -11.93 -2.15 -12.58
CA PRO A 37 -12.39 -2.43 -13.94
C PRO A 37 -13.52 -3.48 -13.96
N LEU A 38 -14.64 -3.19 -13.30
CA LEU A 38 -15.75 -4.12 -13.09
C LEU A 38 -16.32 -4.64 -14.42
N GLU A 39 -16.54 -3.76 -15.39
CA GLU A 39 -17.13 -4.10 -16.70
C GLU A 39 -16.20 -5.02 -17.48
N LYS A 40 -14.89 -4.80 -17.40
CA LYS A 40 -13.88 -5.66 -18.04
C LYS A 40 -13.87 -7.06 -17.43
N ILE A 41 -13.93 -7.15 -16.10
CA ILE A 41 -13.98 -8.44 -15.38
C ILE A 41 -15.30 -9.16 -15.70
N ALA A 42 -16.42 -8.43 -15.73
CA ALA A 42 -17.73 -8.95 -16.06
C ALA A 42 -17.79 -9.50 -17.49
N ALA A 43 -17.30 -8.74 -18.47
CA ALA A 43 -17.25 -9.17 -19.87
C ALA A 43 -16.41 -10.46 -20.07
N ALA A 44 -15.34 -10.62 -19.28
CA ALA A 44 -14.46 -11.78 -19.38
C ALA A 44 -15.03 -13.05 -18.73
N HIS A 45 -15.81 -12.93 -17.66
CA HIS A 45 -16.12 -14.07 -16.79
C HIS A 45 -17.59 -14.21 -16.39
N LEU A 46 -18.39 -13.14 -16.35
CA LEU A 46 -19.72 -13.18 -15.73
C LEU A 46 -20.67 -14.20 -16.38
N GLN A 47 -20.58 -14.38 -17.70
CA GLN A 47 -21.48 -15.29 -18.43
C GLN A 47 -21.03 -16.75 -18.42
N THR A 48 -19.75 -17.00 -18.18
CA THR A 48 -19.14 -18.33 -18.32
C THR A 48 -18.76 -18.95 -16.97
N ASP A 49 -18.32 -18.13 -16.03
CA ASP A 49 -17.82 -18.55 -14.73
C ASP A 49 -18.00 -17.42 -13.70
N VAL A 50 -19.14 -17.46 -13.00
CA VAL A 50 -19.49 -16.47 -11.97
C VAL A 50 -18.51 -16.53 -10.78
N GLN A 51 -17.98 -17.71 -10.45
CA GLN A 51 -17.02 -17.84 -9.36
C GLN A 51 -15.72 -17.13 -9.71
N ARG A 52 -15.22 -17.31 -10.94
CA ARG A 52 -14.04 -16.60 -11.43
C ARG A 52 -14.29 -15.10 -11.53
N PHE A 53 -15.47 -14.66 -11.95
CA PHE A 53 -15.85 -13.24 -11.89
C PHE A 53 -15.72 -12.68 -10.47
N LEU A 54 -16.31 -13.35 -9.47
CA LEU A 54 -16.28 -12.91 -8.08
C LEU A 54 -14.85 -12.92 -7.50
N PHE A 55 -14.07 -13.97 -7.79
CA PHE A 55 -12.69 -14.07 -7.33
C PHE A 55 -11.82 -12.94 -7.89
N ARG A 56 -11.90 -12.70 -9.21
CA ARG A 56 -11.16 -11.60 -9.85
C ARG A 56 -11.57 -10.26 -9.26
N LEU A 57 -12.88 -10.01 -9.09
CA LEU A 57 -13.34 -8.76 -8.49
C LEU A 57 -12.83 -8.60 -7.04
N TRP A 58 -12.87 -9.67 -6.25
CA TRP A 58 -12.32 -9.68 -4.90
C TRP A 58 -10.83 -9.34 -4.86
N GLU A 59 -10.00 -9.88 -5.77
CA GLU A 59 -8.56 -9.56 -5.81
C GLU A 59 -8.31 -8.06 -5.96
N TYR A 60 -9.03 -7.40 -6.87
CA TYR A 60 -8.93 -5.94 -7.07
C TYR A 60 -9.38 -5.16 -5.83
N LEU A 61 -10.55 -5.52 -5.27
CA LEU A 61 -11.11 -4.83 -4.11
C LEU A 61 -10.23 -5.01 -2.87
N ASN A 62 -9.75 -6.22 -2.63
CA ASN A 62 -8.94 -6.55 -1.46
C ASN A 62 -7.59 -5.84 -1.51
N ALA A 63 -6.95 -5.80 -2.69
CA ALA A 63 -5.71 -5.08 -2.89
C ALA A 63 -5.89 -3.57 -2.70
N TYR A 64 -6.96 -2.99 -3.28
CA TYR A 64 -7.30 -1.59 -3.07
C TYR A 64 -7.51 -1.25 -1.59
N ALA A 65 -8.36 -2.02 -0.90
CA ALA A 65 -8.63 -1.83 0.52
C ALA A 65 -7.35 -1.94 1.36
N GLY A 66 -6.48 -2.91 1.06
CA GLY A 66 -5.18 -3.05 1.73
C GLY A 66 -4.25 -1.85 1.51
N ARG A 67 -4.19 -1.28 0.30
CA ARG A 67 -3.40 -0.06 0.03
C ARG A 67 -3.97 1.16 0.75
N LYS A 68 -5.30 1.34 0.68
CA LYS A 68 -6.01 2.42 1.38
C LYS A 68 -5.78 2.34 2.89
N TYR A 69 -5.95 1.16 3.48
CA TYR A 69 -5.73 0.92 4.90
C TYR A 69 -4.31 1.28 5.33
N GLN A 70 -3.30 0.83 4.58
CA GLN A 70 -1.91 1.18 4.87
C GLN A 70 -1.64 2.69 4.78
N ALA A 71 -2.23 3.37 3.81
CA ALA A 71 -2.11 4.82 3.65
C ALA A 71 -2.81 5.59 4.80
N ASP A 72 -4.03 5.18 5.16
CA ASP A 72 -4.79 5.77 6.27
C ASP A 72 -4.02 5.62 7.59
N GLN A 73 -3.50 4.42 7.85
CA GLN A 73 -2.66 4.12 9.02
C GLN A 73 -1.36 4.94 9.06
N LEU A 74 -0.75 5.19 7.91
CA LEU A 74 0.44 6.04 7.83
C LEU A 74 0.11 7.49 8.21
N GLU A 75 -1.05 8.00 7.79
CA GLU A 75 -1.52 9.36 8.14
C GLU A 75 -2.01 9.48 9.59
N SER A 76 -2.52 8.41 10.19
CA SER A 76 -3.01 8.43 11.58
C SER A 76 -1.93 8.08 12.60
N ASP A 77 -1.35 6.87 12.47
CA ASP A 77 -0.59 6.23 13.54
C ASP A 77 0.92 6.50 13.44
N PHE A 78 1.36 6.98 12.27
CA PHE A 78 2.76 7.30 11.97
C PHE A 78 2.93 8.75 11.50
N CYS A 79 2.01 9.65 11.86
CA CYS A 79 2.09 11.05 11.46
C CYS A 79 3.35 11.76 11.99
N ASP A 80 3.83 11.38 13.18
CA ASP A 80 5.01 11.97 13.82
C ASP A 80 6.32 11.73 13.04
N VAL A 81 6.42 10.61 12.32
CA VAL A 81 7.60 10.31 11.50
C VAL A 81 7.52 10.97 10.12
N LEU A 82 6.35 11.45 9.70
CA LEU A 82 6.17 12.12 8.42
C LEU A 82 6.62 13.59 8.50
N THR A 83 7.12 14.09 7.37
CA THR A 83 7.38 15.52 7.17
C THR A 83 6.43 16.04 6.12
N GLY A 84 5.27 16.53 6.57
CA GLY A 84 4.18 16.98 5.70
C GLY A 84 3.17 15.86 5.36
N PRO A 85 2.15 16.18 4.55
CA PRO A 85 1.06 15.27 4.25
C PRO A 85 1.47 14.15 3.29
N LEU A 86 0.89 12.96 3.47
CA LEU A 86 0.95 11.89 2.49
C LEU A 86 0.24 12.33 1.21
N GLN A 87 0.94 12.26 0.08
CA GLN A 87 0.33 12.44 -1.23
C GLN A 87 -0.11 11.08 -1.76
N ARG A 88 -1.40 10.95 -2.12
CA ARG A 88 -1.97 9.72 -2.69
C ARG A 88 -3.06 10.03 -3.70
N ASN A 89 -3.22 9.15 -4.68
CA ASN A 89 -4.36 9.20 -5.58
C ASN A 89 -5.52 8.32 -5.08
N ALA A 90 -6.70 8.45 -5.70
CA ALA A 90 -7.92 7.76 -5.26
C ALA A 90 -7.79 6.22 -5.23
N LEU A 91 -7.03 5.63 -6.16
CA LEU A 91 -6.78 4.17 -6.23
C LEU A 91 -5.73 3.69 -5.21
N CYS A 92 -5.07 4.63 -4.51
CA CYS A 92 -3.92 4.37 -3.64
C CYS A 92 -2.84 3.51 -4.33
N ASN A 93 -2.68 3.63 -5.65
CA ASN A 93 -1.62 2.92 -6.40
C ASN A 93 -0.39 3.80 -6.65
N LEU A 94 -0.43 5.05 -6.20
CA LEU A 94 0.71 5.93 -6.12
C LEU A 94 0.67 6.66 -4.78
N LEU A 95 1.70 6.42 -3.97
CA LEU A 95 1.92 7.12 -2.70
C LEU A 95 3.23 7.90 -2.77
N SER A 96 3.28 9.10 -2.23
CA SER A 96 4.50 9.89 -2.10
C SER A 96 4.50 10.62 -0.77
N PHE A 97 5.58 10.49 -0.01
CA PHE A 97 5.70 11.07 1.33
C PHE A 97 7.16 11.30 1.69
N THR A 98 7.38 12.26 2.58
CA THR A 98 8.68 12.49 3.21
C THR A 98 8.62 12.04 4.65
N TYR A 99 9.67 11.39 5.14
CA TYR A 99 9.73 10.81 6.48
C TYR A 99 11.11 10.97 7.10
N LYS A 100 11.14 10.98 8.43
CA LYS A 100 12.34 11.08 9.24
C LYS A 100 12.68 9.73 9.84
N VAL A 101 13.97 9.42 9.88
CA VAL A 101 14.50 8.25 10.59
C VAL A 101 15.62 8.73 11.50
N GLU A 102 15.56 8.32 12.77
CA GLU A 102 16.61 8.61 13.75
C GLU A 102 17.64 7.47 13.74
N GLN A 103 18.92 7.82 13.58
CA GLN A 103 20.02 6.87 13.63
C GLN A 103 21.22 7.53 14.33
N ARG A 104 21.78 6.86 15.35
CA ARG A 104 23.01 7.31 16.05
C ARG A 104 22.98 8.79 16.46
N CYS A 105 21.88 9.23 17.05
CA CYS A 105 21.64 10.63 17.49
C CYS A 105 21.55 11.66 16.34
N GLN A 106 21.38 11.23 15.10
CA GLN A 106 21.12 12.09 13.94
C GLN A 106 19.77 11.74 13.30
N THR A 107 19.04 12.77 12.88
CA THR A 107 17.78 12.60 12.15
C THR A 107 18.01 12.78 10.65
N PHE A 108 17.67 11.76 9.88
CA PHE A 108 17.77 11.78 8.42
C PHE A 108 16.38 11.93 7.80
N SER A 109 16.25 12.81 6.81
CA SER A 109 15.02 13.01 6.05
C SER A 109 15.10 12.32 4.69
N PHE A 110 14.07 11.56 4.35
CA PHE A 110 13.95 10.81 3.11
C PHE A 110 12.62 11.10 2.44
N SER A 111 12.59 11.06 1.11
CA SER A 111 11.36 11.07 0.32
C SER A 111 11.18 9.71 -0.35
N ALA A 112 10.01 9.10 -0.17
CA ALA A 112 9.65 7.86 -0.83
C ALA A 112 8.53 8.10 -1.85
N ARG A 113 8.60 7.38 -2.97
CA ARG A 113 7.54 7.25 -3.96
C ARG A 113 7.28 5.77 -4.20
N LEU A 114 6.05 5.33 -3.92
CA LEU A 114 5.63 3.93 -4.03
C LEU A 114 4.62 3.80 -5.16
N LEU A 115 4.93 2.95 -6.14
CA LEU A 115 4.08 2.67 -7.29
C LEU A 115 3.63 1.21 -7.27
N TYR A 116 2.32 1.02 -7.36
CA TYR A 116 1.66 -0.29 -7.34
C TYR A 116 1.12 -0.55 -8.75
N GLU A 117 1.99 -1.09 -9.61
CA GLU A 117 1.66 -1.34 -11.03
C GLU A 117 0.69 -2.51 -11.17
N ASP A 118 0.80 -3.50 -10.28
CA ASP A 118 -0.19 -4.56 -10.14
C ASP A 118 -1.38 -4.08 -9.29
N PRO A 119 -2.56 -3.84 -9.89
CA PRO A 119 -3.73 -3.35 -9.15
C PRO A 119 -4.30 -4.39 -8.19
N THR A 120 -3.90 -5.66 -8.31
CA THR A 120 -4.30 -6.79 -7.46
C THR A 120 -3.31 -7.08 -6.33
N ALA A 121 -2.22 -6.31 -6.22
CA ALA A 121 -1.25 -6.41 -5.13
C ALA A 121 -1.42 -5.28 -4.10
N ALA A 122 -1.28 -5.62 -2.82
CA ALA A 122 -1.31 -4.65 -1.71
C ALA A 122 0.08 -4.08 -1.36
N LEU A 123 1.15 -4.58 -2.01
CA LEU A 123 2.53 -4.11 -1.86
C LEU A 123 3.01 -3.46 -3.16
N PRO A 124 3.90 -2.45 -3.08
CA PRO A 124 4.33 -1.71 -4.26
C PRO A 124 5.25 -2.56 -5.14
N THR A 125 5.09 -2.41 -6.45
CA THR A 125 5.94 -3.06 -7.45
C THR A 125 7.24 -2.30 -7.62
N ASN A 126 7.19 -0.96 -7.53
CA ASN A 126 8.33 -0.08 -7.71
C ASN A 126 8.40 0.95 -6.58
N VAL A 127 9.61 1.16 -6.06
CA VAL A 127 9.90 2.02 -4.93
C VAL A 127 11.09 2.91 -5.27
N THR A 128 10.92 4.22 -5.15
CA THR A 128 12.01 5.19 -5.23
C THR A 128 12.17 5.83 -3.86
N VAL A 129 13.41 5.86 -3.35
CA VAL A 129 13.77 6.60 -2.13
C VAL A 129 14.84 7.62 -2.49
N THR A 130 14.65 8.87 -2.12
CA THR A 130 15.59 9.96 -2.35
C THR A 130 15.84 10.73 -1.06
N ARG A 131 16.92 11.51 -1.02
CA ARG A 131 17.21 12.44 0.07
C ARG A 131 17.12 13.87 -0.46
N PRO A 132 16.17 14.70 0.01
CA PRO A 132 16.11 16.10 -0.40
C PRO A 132 17.41 16.85 -0.06
N GLY A 133 17.95 17.60 -1.02
CA GLY A 133 19.05 18.56 -0.78
C GLY A 133 20.47 17.98 -0.67
N VAL A 134 20.71 16.74 -1.09
CA VAL A 134 22.07 16.17 -1.16
C VAL A 134 22.39 15.70 -2.58
N GLU A 135 23.22 16.46 -3.28
CA GLU A 135 23.89 16.05 -4.52
C GLU A 135 25.31 15.56 -4.16
N ALA A 136 25.46 14.32 -3.67
CA ALA A 136 26.70 13.52 -3.77
C ALA A 136 26.68 12.25 -2.89
N SER A 137 26.58 11.12 -3.58
CA SER A 137 27.30 9.84 -3.41
C SER A 137 28.34 9.68 -2.26
N SER A 138 27.93 9.57 -0.99
CA SER A 138 28.71 8.85 0.04
C SER A 138 28.28 7.36 0.16
N PRO A 139 29.18 6.36 0.22
CA PRO A 139 28.78 4.95 0.23
C PRO A 139 27.72 4.55 1.29
N PRO A 140 27.72 5.12 2.52
CA PRO A 140 26.73 4.77 3.53
C PRO A 140 25.28 5.13 3.18
N TRP A 141 25.02 6.23 2.46
CA TRP A 141 23.63 6.61 2.15
C TRP A 141 22.99 5.67 1.12
N GLU A 142 23.79 5.14 0.20
CA GLU A 142 23.35 4.26 -0.87
C GLU A 142 22.85 2.93 -0.29
N GLU A 143 23.56 2.41 0.72
CA GLU A 143 23.15 1.24 1.49
C GLU A 143 21.83 1.48 2.25
N HIS A 144 21.69 2.62 2.94
CA HIS A 144 20.44 2.97 3.62
C HIS A 144 19.27 3.14 2.63
N ARG A 145 19.49 3.78 1.49
CA ARG A 145 18.48 3.92 0.43
C ARG A 145 18.02 2.54 -0.04
N ALA A 146 18.96 1.66 -0.39
CA ALA A 146 18.67 0.33 -0.88
C ALA A 146 17.90 -0.51 0.16
N SER A 147 18.28 -0.42 1.44
CA SER A 147 17.57 -1.06 2.55
C SER A 147 16.13 -0.57 2.66
N HIS A 148 15.90 0.76 2.64
CA HIS A 148 14.55 1.32 2.71
C HIS A 148 13.71 0.91 1.49
N GLN A 149 14.30 0.95 0.28
CA GLN A 149 13.63 0.49 -0.94
C GLN A 149 13.19 -0.97 -0.82
N MET A 150 14.07 -1.84 -0.32
CA MET A 150 13.75 -3.25 -0.10
C MET A 150 12.64 -3.43 0.94
N LEU A 151 12.69 -2.70 2.05
CA LEU A 151 11.68 -2.77 3.10
C LEU A 151 10.29 -2.36 2.59
N PHE A 152 10.18 -1.23 1.89
CA PHE A 152 8.90 -0.79 1.31
C PHE A 152 8.37 -1.75 0.24
N ARG A 153 9.25 -2.45 -0.47
CA ARG A 153 8.84 -3.43 -1.50
C ARG A 153 8.35 -4.74 -0.91
N THR A 154 8.83 -5.12 0.28
CA THR A 154 8.61 -6.45 0.85
C THR A 154 7.69 -6.48 2.06
N LYS A 155 7.42 -5.32 2.67
CA LYS A 155 6.61 -5.23 3.89
C LYS A 155 5.55 -4.14 3.78
N PRO A 156 4.40 -4.31 4.46
CA PRO A 156 3.43 -3.25 4.64
C PRO A 156 4.00 -2.03 5.36
N LEU A 157 3.46 -0.84 5.07
CA LEU A 157 3.99 0.44 5.58
C LEU A 157 4.21 0.47 7.08
N HIS A 158 3.19 0.12 7.88
CA HIS A 158 3.30 0.12 9.34
C HIS A 158 4.43 -0.79 9.85
N LYS A 159 4.71 -1.92 9.18
CA LYS A 159 5.83 -2.81 9.54
C LYS A 159 7.18 -2.25 9.14
N VAL A 160 7.23 -1.48 8.05
CA VAL A 160 8.45 -0.76 7.65
C VAL A 160 8.81 0.28 8.71
N PHE A 161 7.87 1.14 9.08
CA PHE A 161 8.11 2.17 10.10
C PHE A 161 8.40 1.57 11.48
N ALA A 162 7.71 0.51 11.88
CA ALA A 162 8.05 -0.23 13.09
C ALA A 162 9.46 -0.86 13.05
N SER A 163 9.98 -1.20 11.87
CA SER A 163 11.35 -1.71 11.72
C SER A 163 12.39 -0.60 11.96
N PHE A 164 12.11 0.63 11.49
CA PHE A 164 12.99 1.78 11.73
C PHE A 164 13.12 2.12 13.23
N SER A 165 12.01 2.06 13.99
CA SER A 165 12.05 2.25 15.45
C SER A 165 12.89 1.17 16.16
N LYS A 166 12.76 -0.10 15.76
CA LYS A 166 13.52 -1.22 16.37
C LYS A 166 15.02 -1.17 16.07
N GLU A 167 15.41 -0.69 14.89
CA GLU A 167 16.82 -0.44 14.58
C GLU A 167 17.42 0.67 15.47
N THR A 168 16.61 1.67 15.81
CA THR A 168 16.99 2.73 16.75
C THR A 168 17.25 2.16 18.16
N GLU A 169 16.36 1.30 18.66
CA GLU A 169 16.48 0.67 19.99
C GLU A 169 17.69 -0.26 20.10
N LYS A 170 17.94 -1.10 19.07
CA LYS A 170 19.10 -2.02 19.06
C LYS A 170 20.43 -1.29 19.09
N LEU A 171 20.53 -0.14 18.42
CA LEU A 171 21.74 0.69 18.44
C LEU A 171 21.95 1.36 19.80
N HIS A 172 20.88 1.76 20.49
CA HIS A 172 20.97 2.38 21.82
C HIS A 172 21.50 1.39 22.87
N LEU A 173 21.12 0.11 22.80
CA LEU A 173 21.61 -0.93 23.72
C LEU A 173 23.11 -1.24 23.52
N ASN A 174 23.61 -1.17 22.29
CA ASN A 174 25.02 -1.44 21.97
C ASN A 174 25.98 -0.30 22.37
N LEU A 175 25.47 0.90 22.67
CA LEU A 175 26.28 2.05 23.12
C LEU A 175 26.37 2.18 24.65
N VAL A 176 25.59 1.37 25.39
CA VAL A 176 25.53 1.39 26.86
C VAL A 176 26.20 0.13 27.47
N SER A 177 26.79 -0.73 26.63
CA SER A 177 27.59 -1.91 27.04
C SER A 177 29.08 -1.65 26.84
#